data_AF-A0A1D2MMR1-F1
#
_entry.id   AF-A0A1D2MMR1-F1
#
_cell.length_a   1.000
_cell.length_b   1.000
_cell.length_c   1.000
_cell.angle_alpha   90.00
_cell.angle_beta   90.00
_cell.angle_gamma   90.00
#
_symmetry.space_group_name_H-M   'P 1'
#
loop_
_entity.id
_entity.type
_entity.pdbx_description
1 polymer ?
#
loop_
_entity_poly.entity_id
_entity_poly.type
_entity_poly.pdbx_seq_one_letter_code
_entity_poly.pdbx_strand_id
1 'polypeptide(L)'
;MMKSAIISAALNKVSVISFHIFLEVMERQTHFESILKELYYPRDKLQVTLHFYSVLKAVPERYHEAMIYIKKRCAFVRLFMPDQYNDKLHSACFGDIPYVPPKGVNSGVLLMNLTKMRSYGWENKVLEIFNNYSKIADLFGDQKIINILLHFERDLLKLIPCQYNYVHIFCDHGQYCKEAESDPNGIEILHGAGSQYITERFQLYEVFRMYRDFTGSHEDVYEQVMVPLRRYYENPRANSRCFGSLNRLLFKSYYENFR
;
A
#
# COMPACT_ATOMS: atom_id res chain seq x y z
N MET A 1 2.47 -1.96 -12.21
CA MET A 1 1.29 -2.00 -11.32
C MET A 1 -0.03 -1.79 -12.07
N MET A 2 -0.32 -0.60 -12.62
CA MET A 2 -1.61 -0.35 -13.33
C MET A 2 -1.86 -1.28 -14.52
N LYS A 3 -0.85 -1.53 -15.37
CA LYS A 3 -0.96 -2.49 -16.48
C LYS A 3 -1.40 -3.87 -16.00
N SER A 4 -0.80 -4.37 -14.93
CA SER A 4 -1.13 -5.66 -14.33
C SER A 4 -2.55 -5.68 -13.76
N ALA A 5 -2.98 -4.59 -13.12
CA ALA A 5 -4.35 -4.44 -12.60
C ALA A 5 -5.39 -4.41 -13.73
N ILE A 6 -5.13 -3.68 -14.82
CA ILE A 6 -5.98 -3.63 -16.02
C ILE A 6 -6.10 -5.03 -16.67
N ILE A 7 -4.98 -5.72 -16.85
CA ILE A 7 -4.96 -7.09 -17.41
C ILE A 7 -5.75 -8.05 -16.50
N SER A 8 -5.54 -7.99 -15.19
CA SER A 8 -6.25 -8.82 -14.23
C SER A 8 -7.76 -8.55 -14.22
N ALA A 9 -8.16 -7.27 -14.26
CA ALA A 9 -9.56 -6.85 -14.35
C ALA A 9 -10.23 -7.40 -15.62
N ALA A 10 -9.54 -7.32 -16.77
CA ALA A 10 -10.04 -7.87 -18.03
C ALA A 10 -10.21 -9.40 -17.97
N LEU A 11 -9.24 -10.12 -17.40
CA LEU A 11 -9.30 -11.58 -17.25
C LEU A 11 -10.45 -12.02 -16.33
N ASN A 12 -10.77 -11.22 -15.32
CA ASN A 12 -11.83 -11.51 -14.35
C ASN A 12 -13.19 -10.89 -14.72
N LYS A 13 -13.36 -10.40 -15.96
CA LYS A 13 -14.63 -9.82 -16.46
C LYS A 13 -15.14 -8.64 -15.62
N VAL A 14 -14.23 -7.88 -15.01
CA VAL A 14 -14.57 -6.62 -14.35
C VAL A 14 -14.97 -5.61 -15.44
N SER A 15 -16.09 -4.91 -15.23
CA SER A 15 -16.62 -3.94 -16.19
C SER A 15 -16.05 -2.53 -16.01
N VAL A 16 -15.66 -2.16 -14.79
CA VAL A 16 -15.14 -0.82 -14.45
C VAL A 16 -13.95 -0.93 -13.49
N ILE A 17 -12.89 -0.18 -13.76
CA ILE A 17 -11.76 0.01 -12.85
C ILE A 17 -11.42 1.49 -12.74
N SER A 18 -11.37 1.99 -11.50
CA SER A 18 -10.99 3.37 -11.20
C SER A 18 -9.62 3.40 -10.55
N PHE A 19 -8.72 4.24 -11.08
CA PHE A 19 -7.41 4.49 -10.49
C PHE A 19 -7.37 5.89 -9.89
N HIS A 20 -7.01 5.99 -8.61
CA HIS A 20 -6.77 7.26 -7.93
C HIS A 20 -5.25 7.46 -7.85
N ILE A 21 -4.74 8.41 -8.64
CA ILE A 21 -3.32 8.63 -8.90
C ILE A 21 -2.90 9.96 -8.27
N PHE A 22 -1.93 9.89 -7.37
CA PHE A 22 -1.42 11.06 -6.67
C PHE A 22 -0.13 11.52 -7.35
N LEU A 23 -0.15 12.74 -7.91
CA LEU A 23 0.97 13.35 -8.63
C LEU A 23 1.62 14.44 -7.79
N GLU A 24 2.94 14.53 -7.88
CA GLU A 24 3.74 15.63 -7.32
C GLU A 24 3.39 16.96 -7.99
N VAL A 25 3.18 16.92 -9.31
CA VAL A 25 2.97 18.08 -10.19
C VAL A 25 1.86 17.71 -11.16
N MET A 26 0.74 18.43 -11.13
CA MET A 26 -0.47 18.10 -11.90
C MET A 26 -0.25 18.26 -13.42
N GLU A 27 0.71 19.07 -13.83
CA GLU A 27 1.15 19.28 -15.21
C GLU A 27 1.68 17.99 -15.87
N ARG A 28 1.98 16.94 -15.08
CA ARG A 28 2.35 15.62 -15.60
C ARG A 28 1.16 14.70 -15.90
N GLN A 29 -0.07 15.11 -15.58
CA GLN A 29 -1.27 14.33 -15.82
C GLN A 29 -1.37 13.90 -17.28
N THR A 30 -1.25 14.85 -18.22
CA THR A 30 -1.39 14.60 -19.67
C THR A 30 -0.38 13.56 -20.18
N HIS A 31 0.85 13.58 -19.64
CA HIS A 31 1.88 12.61 -19.99
C HIS A 31 1.53 11.21 -19.46
N PHE A 32 1.04 11.12 -18.22
CA PHE A 32 0.63 9.85 -17.62
C PHE A 32 -0.59 9.24 -18.34
N GLU A 33 -1.56 10.06 -18.70
CA GLU A 33 -2.70 9.65 -19.53
C GLU A 33 -2.26 9.13 -20.90
N SER A 34 -1.25 9.75 -21.52
CA SER A 34 -0.69 9.26 -22.80
C SER A 34 -0.11 7.85 -22.67
N ILE A 35 0.70 7.60 -21.64
CA ILE A 35 1.29 6.27 -21.38
C ILE A 35 0.20 5.22 -21.18
N LEU A 36 -0.89 5.56 -20.49
CA LEU A 36 -2.00 4.63 -20.26
C LEU A 36 -2.84 4.39 -21.51
N LYS A 37 -2.96 5.38 -22.41
CA LYS A 37 -3.61 5.20 -23.71
C LYS A 37 -2.84 4.23 -24.62
N GLU A 38 -1.51 4.18 -24.48
CA GLU A 38 -0.62 3.25 -25.17
C GLU A 38 -0.69 1.82 -24.61
N LEU A 39 -1.17 1.63 -23.38
CA LEU A 39 -1.45 0.29 -22.86
C LEU A 39 -2.63 -0.31 -23.64
N TYR A 40 -2.37 -1.36 -24.39
CA TYR A 40 -3.40 -2.09 -25.12
C TYR A 40 -4.24 -2.94 -24.15
N TYR A 41 -5.52 -2.59 -23.99
CA TYR A 41 -6.52 -3.36 -23.25
C TYR A 41 -7.88 -3.31 -23.99
N PRO A 42 -8.75 -4.32 -23.84
CA PRO A 42 -10.05 -4.36 -24.49
C PRO A 42 -10.98 -3.30 -23.87
N ARG A 43 -10.91 -2.07 -24.40
CA ARG A 43 -11.70 -0.90 -23.98
C ARG A 43 -13.21 -1.12 -24.09
N ASP A 44 -13.64 -2.04 -24.94
CA ASP A 44 -15.01 -2.48 -25.14
C ASP A 44 -15.56 -3.31 -23.96
N LYS A 45 -14.69 -3.90 -23.13
CA LYS A 45 -15.07 -4.80 -22.03
C LYS A 45 -14.74 -4.25 -20.64
N LEU A 46 -13.85 -3.26 -20.56
CA LEU A 46 -13.36 -2.70 -19.31
C LEU A 46 -13.24 -1.18 -19.43
N GLN A 47 -14.11 -0.47 -18.71
CA GLN A 47 -14.02 0.98 -18.54
C GLN A 47 -12.92 1.30 -17.53
N VAL A 48 -11.95 2.11 -17.93
CA VAL A 48 -10.86 2.57 -17.05
C VAL A 48 -11.05 4.06 -16.79
N THR A 49 -11.23 4.43 -15.52
CA THR A 49 -11.34 5.82 -15.08
C THR A 49 -10.08 6.20 -14.31
N LEU A 50 -9.55 7.39 -14.57
CA LEU A 50 -8.36 7.91 -13.90
C LEU A 50 -8.74 9.19 -13.15
N HIS A 51 -8.49 9.20 -11.85
CA HIS A 51 -8.68 10.35 -10.98
C HIS A 51 -7.30 10.82 -10.52
N PHE A 52 -6.96 12.07 -10.82
CA PHE A 52 -5.68 12.64 -10.45
C PHE A 52 -5.83 13.57 -9.25
N TYR A 53 -4.94 13.41 -8.29
CA TYR A 53 -4.89 14.22 -7.07
C TYR A 53 -3.47 14.75 -6.90
N SER A 54 -3.34 15.93 -6.29
CA SER A 54 -2.03 16.33 -5.79
C SER A 54 -1.66 15.44 -4.61
N VAL A 55 -0.42 14.92 -4.60
CA VAL A 55 0.12 14.16 -3.46
C VAL A 55 0.04 14.97 -2.15
N LEU A 56 0.10 16.31 -2.25
CA LEU A 56 -0.02 17.23 -1.12
C LEU A 56 -1.42 17.24 -0.50
N LYS A 57 -2.46 16.81 -1.22
CA LYS A 57 -3.82 16.66 -0.66
C LYS A 57 -3.99 15.40 0.19
N ALA A 58 -3.14 14.39 0.02
CA ALA A 58 -3.23 13.11 0.73
C ALA A 58 -2.25 13.00 1.90
N VAL A 59 -1.26 13.90 1.96
CA VAL A 59 -0.25 13.94 3.02
C VAL A 59 -0.59 15.09 3.97
N PRO A 60 -0.62 14.90 5.30
CA PRO A 60 -0.79 16.00 6.25
C PRO A 60 0.25 17.11 6.05
N GLU A 61 -0.16 18.38 6.18
CA GLU A 61 0.68 19.56 5.90
C GLU A 61 2.01 19.55 6.66
N ARG A 62 2.02 19.02 7.90
CA ARG A 62 3.23 18.83 8.73
C ARG A 62 4.31 17.93 8.11
N TYR A 63 3.98 17.17 7.06
CA TYR A 63 4.92 16.34 6.31
C TYR A 63 5.22 16.87 4.91
N HIS A 64 4.64 18.00 4.50
CA HIS A 64 4.91 18.64 3.20
C HIS A 64 6.37 19.11 3.10
N GLU A 65 6.95 19.62 4.19
CA GLU A 65 8.39 19.98 4.25
C GLU A 65 9.31 18.77 4.05
N ALA A 66 8.86 17.56 4.41
CA ALA A 66 9.61 16.33 4.15
C ALA A 66 9.61 15.94 2.66
N MET A 67 8.71 16.50 1.85
CA MET A 67 8.64 16.22 0.42
C MET A 67 9.44 17.19 -0.46
N ILE A 68 9.69 18.45 -0.09
CA ILE A 68 10.43 19.38 -0.98
C ILE A 68 11.30 20.38 -0.18
N TYR A 69 12.53 20.00 0.22
CA TYR A 69 13.81 20.73 -0.04
C TYR A 69 15.05 19.98 0.54
N ILE A 70 15.87 19.42 -0.38
CA ILE A 70 17.34 19.14 -0.41
C ILE A 70 18.12 18.86 0.91
N LYS A 71 18.78 17.71 1.16
CA LYS A 71 19.95 17.09 0.47
C LYS A 71 19.90 15.56 0.54
N LYS A 72 20.52 14.90 -0.46
CA LYS A 72 20.81 13.45 -0.59
C LYS A 72 20.02 12.54 0.35
N ARG A 73 18.88 12.02 -0.12
CA ARG A 73 18.26 10.75 0.28
C ARG A 73 16.93 10.67 -0.48
N CYS A 74 16.73 9.56 -1.19
CA CYS A 74 15.42 9.21 -1.71
C CYS A 74 14.59 8.63 -0.56
N ALA A 75 13.31 8.44 -0.84
CA ALA A 75 12.29 7.88 0.00
C ALA A 75 11.49 6.94 -0.94
N PHE A 76 10.88 5.82 -0.60
CA PHE A 76 10.35 5.25 0.64
C PHE A 76 10.32 3.72 0.49
N VAL A 77 10.18 2.96 1.59
CA VAL A 77 9.54 1.64 1.70
C VAL A 77 9.44 1.24 3.20
N ARG A 78 8.32 0.66 3.69
CA ARG A 78 8.31 -0.14 4.94
C ARG A 78 7.33 -1.30 4.82
N LEU A 79 7.70 -2.45 5.37
CA LEU A 79 6.81 -3.20 6.26
C LEU A 79 7.59 -3.63 7.49
N PHE A 80 6.89 -3.77 8.62
CA PHE A 80 7.41 -4.51 9.76
C PHE A 80 6.95 -5.96 9.62
N MET A 81 7.90 -6.89 9.64
CA MET A 81 7.63 -8.21 10.20
C MET A 81 8.22 -8.23 11.60
N PRO A 82 7.56 -8.81 12.60
CA PRO A 82 8.05 -8.77 13.97
C PRO A 82 9.38 -9.48 14.14
N ASP A 83 10.13 -9.09 15.16
CA ASP A 83 11.41 -9.71 15.54
C ASP A 83 11.27 -11.21 15.78
N GLN A 84 10.07 -11.67 16.14
CA GLN A 84 9.73 -13.06 16.44
C GLN A 84 9.03 -13.80 15.27
N TYR A 85 8.92 -13.19 14.08
CA TYR A 85 8.30 -13.86 12.94
C TYR A 85 9.21 -14.97 12.39
N ASN A 86 8.72 -16.19 12.56
CA ASN A 86 9.22 -17.46 12.05
C ASN A 86 10.13 -17.31 10.82
N ASP A 87 11.44 -17.52 11.03
CA ASP A 87 12.49 -17.42 10.00
C ASP A 87 12.13 -18.16 8.71
N LYS A 88 11.25 -19.17 8.78
CA LYS A 88 10.76 -19.93 7.63
C LYS A 88 9.97 -19.10 6.60
N LEU A 89 9.09 -18.18 6.99
CA LEU A 89 8.33 -17.39 5.99
C LEU A 89 9.21 -16.31 5.36
N HIS A 90 10.05 -15.69 6.18
CA HIS A 90 11.04 -14.72 5.73
C HIS A 90 12.07 -15.37 4.78
N SER A 91 12.58 -16.55 5.14
CA SER A 91 13.44 -17.39 4.30
C SER A 91 12.71 -17.92 3.05
N ALA A 92 11.40 -18.20 3.11
CA ALA A 92 10.64 -18.54 1.91
C ALA A 92 10.47 -17.35 0.95
N CYS A 93 10.33 -16.12 1.48
CA CYS A 93 10.13 -14.92 0.67
C CYS A 93 11.45 -14.38 0.08
N PHE A 94 12.51 -14.33 0.86
CA PHE A 94 13.80 -13.77 0.46
C PHE A 94 14.93 -14.79 0.35
N GLY A 95 14.82 -16.00 0.91
CA GLY A 95 15.88 -17.01 0.83
C GLY A 95 17.26 -16.41 1.15
N ASP A 96 18.17 -16.57 0.19
CA ASP A 96 19.51 -15.98 0.21
C ASP A 96 19.64 -14.67 -0.60
N ILE A 97 18.55 -14.17 -1.19
CA ILE A 97 18.60 -12.89 -1.92
C ILE A 97 18.63 -11.68 -0.97
N PRO A 98 19.39 -10.62 -1.31
CA PRO A 98 19.48 -9.44 -0.48
C PRO A 98 18.12 -8.74 -0.28
N TYR A 99 17.93 -8.18 0.91
CA TYR A 99 16.74 -7.42 1.27
C TYR A 99 17.08 -6.31 2.25
N VAL A 100 16.21 -5.32 2.38
CA VAL A 100 16.41 -4.22 3.34
C VAL A 100 16.28 -4.75 4.78
N PRO A 101 17.34 -4.73 5.61
CA PRO A 101 17.24 -5.26 6.96
C PRO A 101 16.29 -4.42 7.85
N PRO A 102 15.65 -5.03 8.87
CA PRO A 102 15.85 -6.41 9.30
C PRO A 102 14.99 -7.46 8.59
N LYS A 103 13.92 -7.08 7.85
CA LYS A 103 12.92 -8.05 7.36
C LYS A 103 12.42 -7.79 5.93
N GLY A 104 13.08 -6.88 5.24
CA GLY A 104 12.64 -6.35 3.97
C GLY A 104 11.57 -5.28 4.15
N VAL A 105 11.06 -4.82 3.02
CA VAL A 105 10.14 -3.69 2.95
C VAL A 105 9.02 -3.98 1.93
N ASN A 106 7.80 -3.49 2.16
CA ASN A 106 6.65 -3.78 1.28
C ASN A 106 6.38 -2.65 0.28
N SER A 107 6.10 -3.03 -0.97
CA SER A 107 5.84 -2.09 -2.07
C SER A 107 4.39 -1.62 -2.17
N GLY A 108 3.52 -2.00 -1.24
CA GLY A 108 2.09 -1.64 -1.25
C GLY A 108 1.84 -0.14 -1.14
N VAL A 109 2.68 0.57 -0.39
CA VAL A 109 2.67 2.04 -0.32
C VAL A 109 4.08 2.57 -0.52
N LEU A 110 4.28 3.21 -1.67
CA LEU A 110 5.53 3.83 -2.08
C LEU A 110 5.24 5.26 -2.51
N LEU A 111 5.80 6.21 -1.79
CA LEU A 111 5.87 7.58 -2.28
C LEU A 111 7.18 7.67 -3.08
N MET A 112 7.14 8.21 -4.30
CA MET A 112 8.28 8.13 -5.22
C MET A 112 8.65 9.52 -5.72
N ASN A 113 9.86 9.98 -5.41
CA ASN A 113 10.40 11.19 -6.02
C ASN A 113 10.93 10.85 -7.41
N LEU A 114 10.05 10.91 -8.41
CA LEU A 114 10.36 10.47 -9.77
C LEU A 114 11.48 11.29 -10.42
N THR A 115 11.64 12.56 -10.04
CA THR A 115 12.72 13.41 -10.55
C THR A 115 14.09 12.92 -10.06
N LYS A 116 14.24 12.65 -8.76
CA LYS A 116 15.46 12.09 -8.20
C LYS A 116 15.74 10.67 -8.68
N MET A 117 14.70 9.85 -8.82
CA MET A 117 14.86 8.48 -9.33
C MET A 117 15.39 8.48 -10.77
N ARG A 118 14.88 9.36 -11.63
CA ARG A 118 15.40 9.52 -13.00
C ARG A 118 16.85 10.03 -13.01
N SER A 119 17.17 11.07 -12.24
CA SER A 119 18.55 11.59 -12.20
C SER A 119 19.55 10.61 -11.59
N TYR A 120 19.10 9.71 -10.72
CA TYR A 120 19.89 8.61 -10.17
C TYR A 120 20.11 7.46 -11.18
N GLY A 121 19.36 7.41 -12.28
CA GLY A 121 19.38 6.28 -13.20
C GLY A 121 18.69 5.03 -12.63
N TRP A 122 17.62 5.22 -11.84
CA TRP A 122 16.87 4.16 -11.18
C TRP A 122 16.46 3.01 -12.10
N GLU A 123 16.02 3.31 -13.33
CA GLU A 123 15.61 2.30 -14.30
C GLU A 123 16.75 1.33 -14.65
N ASN A 124 17.93 1.87 -14.95
CA ASN A 124 19.11 1.05 -15.24
C ASN A 124 19.50 0.17 -14.04
N LYS A 125 19.37 0.70 -12.82
CA LYS A 125 19.63 -0.06 -11.59
C LYS A 125 18.62 -1.18 -11.36
N VAL A 126 17.35 -0.93 -11.62
CA VAL A 126 16.30 -1.95 -11.57
C VAL A 126 16.56 -3.06 -12.60
N LEU A 127 16.94 -2.70 -13.83
CA LEU A 127 17.29 -3.66 -14.88
C LEU A 127 18.53 -4.48 -14.52
N GLU A 128 19.56 -3.84 -13.94
CA GLU A 128 20.76 -4.52 -13.44
C GLU A 128 20.41 -5.56 -12.37
N ILE A 129 19.60 -5.19 -11.36
CA ILE A 129 19.11 -6.12 -10.35
C ILE A 129 18.29 -7.25 -10.97
N PHE A 130 17.37 -6.94 -11.88
CA PHE A 130 16.56 -7.97 -12.53
C PHE A 130 17.43 -8.97 -13.27
N ASN A 131 18.40 -8.51 -14.07
CA ASN A 131 19.29 -9.37 -14.83
C ASN A 131 20.17 -10.26 -13.93
N ASN A 132 20.65 -9.71 -12.80
CA ASN A 132 21.52 -10.44 -11.88
C ASN A 132 20.77 -11.50 -11.04
N TYR A 133 19.53 -11.24 -10.67
CA TYR A 133 18.81 -12.06 -9.70
C TYR A 133 17.68 -12.92 -10.30
N SER A 134 17.17 -12.60 -11.50
CA SER A 134 16.05 -13.34 -12.13
C SER A 134 16.32 -14.82 -12.40
N LYS A 135 17.60 -15.23 -12.46
CA LYS A 135 18.00 -16.64 -12.65
C LYS A 135 17.97 -17.46 -11.36
N ILE A 136 18.06 -16.82 -10.21
CA ILE A 136 18.20 -17.47 -8.90
C ILE A 136 17.03 -17.18 -7.96
N ALA A 137 16.18 -16.23 -8.31
CA ALA A 137 14.97 -15.91 -7.58
C ALA A 137 13.83 -15.58 -8.53
N ASP A 138 12.65 -16.01 -8.13
CA ASP A 138 11.42 -15.51 -8.74
C ASP A 138 11.24 -14.03 -8.38
N LEU A 139 11.41 -13.16 -9.38
CA LEU A 139 11.23 -11.71 -9.30
C LEU A 139 9.86 -11.28 -9.84
N PHE A 140 8.82 -12.12 -9.79
CA PHE A 140 7.44 -11.70 -10.08
C PHE A 140 7.01 -10.59 -9.11
N GLY A 141 7.12 -9.34 -9.56
CA GLY A 141 6.69 -8.15 -8.84
C GLY A 141 7.82 -7.18 -8.50
N ASP A 142 7.44 -6.01 -8.01
CA ASP A 142 8.34 -4.92 -7.67
C ASP A 142 9.04 -5.12 -6.31
N GLN A 143 8.36 -5.74 -5.34
CA GLN A 143 8.84 -5.80 -3.95
C GLN A 143 10.23 -6.39 -3.81
N LYS A 144 10.52 -7.55 -4.43
CA LYS A 144 11.83 -8.20 -4.31
C LYS A 144 12.93 -7.39 -4.98
N ILE A 145 12.68 -6.87 -6.18
CA ILE A 145 13.65 -6.03 -6.91
C ILE A 145 14.01 -4.79 -6.10
N ILE A 146 13.01 -4.10 -5.55
CA ILE A 146 13.19 -2.93 -4.70
C ILE A 146 13.99 -3.29 -3.43
N ASN A 147 13.68 -4.43 -2.81
CA ASN A 147 14.41 -4.89 -1.63
C ASN A 147 15.88 -5.18 -1.89
N ILE A 148 16.20 -5.86 -3.01
CA ILE A 148 17.58 -6.15 -3.39
C ILE A 148 18.31 -4.84 -3.70
N LEU A 149 17.72 -3.95 -4.49
CA LEU A 149 18.34 -2.66 -4.83
C LEU A 149 18.64 -1.84 -3.56
N LEU A 150 17.65 -1.70 -2.69
CA LEU A 150 17.78 -0.88 -1.48
C LEU A 150 18.57 -1.57 -0.37
N HIS A 151 18.83 -2.88 -0.45
CA HIS A 151 19.81 -3.53 0.41
C HIS A 151 21.20 -2.93 0.20
N PHE A 152 21.60 -2.74 -1.06
CA PHE A 152 22.88 -2.14 -1.42
C PHE A 152 22.85 -0.61 -1.33
N GLU A 153 21.69 0.00 -1.57
CA GLU A 153 21.51 1.45 -1.65
C GLU A 153 20.65 2.00 -0.49
N ARG A 154 20.99 1.65 0.75
CA ARG A 154 20.15 1.99 1.93
C ARG A 154 19.97 3.50 2.13
N ASP A 155 20.91 4.32 1.68
CA ASP A 155 20.80 5.78 1.72
C ASP A 155 19.74 6.34 0.75
N LEU A 156 19.16 5.53 -0.13
CA LEU A 156 18.03 5.92 -0.98
C LEU A 156 16.67 5.70 -0.30
N LEU A 157 16.66 5.19 0.94
CA LEU A 157 15.46 4.78 1.64
C LEU A 157 15.16 5.68 2.84
N LYS A 158 13.92 6.19 2.89
CA LYS A 158 13.33 6.83 4.06
C LYS A 158 12.06 6.10 4.47
N LEU A 159 11.99 5.64 5.71
CA LEU A 159 10.85 4.86 6.20
C LEU A 159 9.68 5.79 6.57
N ILE A 160 8.45 5.36 6.31
CA ILE A 160 7.22 5.93 6.91
C ILE A 160 6.75 5.07 8.08
N PRO A 161 5.98 5.65 9.01
CA PRO A 161 5.29 4.89 10.05
C PRO A 161 4.42 3.77 9.46
N CYS A 162 4.33 2.64 10.15
CA CYS A 162 3.56 1.47 9.69
C CYS A 162 2.05 1.72 9.59
N GLN A 163 1.52 2.76 10.25
CA GLN A 163 0.10 3.10 10.16
C GLN A 163 -0.37 3.44 8.74
N TYR A 164 0.56 3.84 7.87
CA TYR A 164 0.32 4.18 6.47
C TYR A 164 0.52 2.99 5.51
N ASN A 165 0.77 1.79 6.03
CA ASN A 165 0.78 0.55 5.25
C ASN A 165 0.50 -0.63 6.19
N TYR A 166 -0.60 -0.55 6.93
CA TYR A 166 -0.94 -1.54 7.94
C TYR A 166 -1.47 -2.80 7.24
N VAL A 167 -0.64 -3.84 7.15
CA VAL A 167 -1.04 -5.10 6.55
C VAL A 167 -1.69 -5.98 7.60
N HIS A 168 -2.98 -6.24 7.44
CA HIS A 168 -3.72 -6.99 8.44
C HIS A 168 -3.16 -8.42 8.63
N ILE A 169 -2.58 -9.09 7.64
CA ILE A 169 -2.25 -10.53 7.73
C ILE A 169 -1.28 -10.89 8.88
N PHE A 170 -0.58 -9.90 9.42
CA PHE A 170 0.34 -10.07 10.53
C PHE A 170 -0.32 -9.94 11.91
N CYS A 171 -1.55 -9.44 11.99
CA CYS A 171 -2.28 -9.21 13.25
C CYS A 171 -2.58 -10.51 14.02
N ASP A 172 -2.82 -11.63 13.33
CA ASP A 172 -3.09 -12.93 13.94
C ASP A 172 -1.88 -13.45 14.74
N HIS A 173 -0.72 -12.88 14.46
CA HIS A 173 0.53 -13.21 15.13
C HIS A 173 0.90 -12.20 16.22
N GLY A 174 0.12 -11.14 16.42
CA GLY A 174 0.38 -10.05 17.38
C GLY A 174 0.19 -8.66 16.77
N GLN A 175 0.05 -7.63 17.62
CA GLN A 175 0.07 -6.23 17.17
C GLN A 175 1.52 -5.71 17.15
N TYR A 176 1.98 -5.29 15.99
CA TYR A 176 3.38 -4.92 15.76
C TYR A 176 3.59 -3.51 15.23
N CYS A 177 2.49 -2.81 14.94
CA CYS A 177 2.55 -1.42 14.53
C CYS A 177 2.45 -0.51 15.76
N LYS A 178 3.58 -0.36 16.48
CA LYS A 178 3.66 0.51 17.67
C LYS A 178 3.27 1.94 17.35
N GLU A 179 3.60 2.43 16.15
CA GLU A 179 3.24 3.76 15.70
C GLU A 179 1.71 3.94 15.64
N ALA A 180 0.96 2.97 15.10
CA ALA A 180 -0.51 3.00 15.14
C ALA A 180 -1.06 2.88 16.57
N GLU A 181 -0.38 2.15 17.47
CA GLU A 181 -0.80 2.10 18.87
C GLU A 181 -0.59 3.44 19.60
N SER A 182 0.52 4.13 19.33
CA SER A 182 0.87 5.40 19.99
C SER A 182 0.20 6.62 19.37
N ASP A 183 -0.04 6.62 18.05
CA ASP A 183 -0.61 7.76 17.34
C ASP A 183 -2.13 7.84 17.62
N PRO A 184 -2.69 9.01 17.98
CA PRO A 184 -4.13 9.16 18.23
C PRO A 184 -4.99 8.76 17.02
N ASN A 185 -4.45 8.86 15.80
CA ASN A 185 -5.20 8.51 14.61
C ASN A 185 -5.30 7.00 14.38
N GLY A 186 -4.39 6.21 14.96
CA GLY A 186 -4.39 4.76 14.77
C GLY A 186 -3.92 4.33 13.39
N ILE A 187 -4.69 3.46 12.72
CA ILE A 187 -4.43 3.02 11.35
C ILE A 187 -4.96 4.06 10.36
N GLU A 188 -4.11 4.49 9.42
CA GLU A 188 -4.45 5.47 8.39
C GLU A 188 -4.67 4.81 7.03
N ILE A 189 -3.90 3.75 6.72
CA ILE A 189 -4.06 2.96 5.49
C ILE A 189 -4.05 1.48 5.84
N LEU A 190 -5.20 0.83 5.62
CA LEU A 190 -5.39 -0.61 5.79
C LEU A 190 -5.11 -1.36 4.49
N HIS A 191 -4.07 -2.18 4.49
CA HIS A 191 -3.63 -2.96 3.34
C HIS A 191 -4.14 -4.41 3.41
N GLY A 192 -5.08 -4.75 2.50
CA GLY A 192 -5.62 -6.10 2.33
C GLY A 192 -4.74 -7.05 1.52
N ALA A 193 -3.47 -7.20 1.91
CA ALA A 193 -2.55 -8.15 1.28
C ALA A 193 -3.07 -9.59 1.40
N GLY A 194 -2.78 -10.44 0.41
CA GLY A 194 -3.22 -11.84 0.41
C GLY A 194 -4.70 -12.00 0.07
N SER A 195 -5.22 -11.21 -0.88
CA SER A 195 -6.59 -11.35 -1.44
C SER A 195 -7.73 -11.01 -0.48
N GLN A 196 -7.48 -10.20 0.54
CA GLN A 196 -8.41 -10.06 1.66
C GLN A 196 -9.72 -9.34 1.33
N TYR A 197 -9.73 -8.63 0.22
CA TYR A 197 -10.90 -7.93 -0.29
C TYR A 197 -11.69 -8.74 -1.33
N ILE A 198 -11.27 -9.96 -1.67
CA ILE A 198 -11.83 -10.70 -2.81
C ILE A 198 -13.08 -11.52 -2.45
N THR A 199 -13.16 -12.11 -1.26
CA THR A 199 -14.26 -13.00 -0.88
C THR A 199 -14.62 -12.86 0.60
N GLU A 200 -15.89 -13.04 0.93
CA GLU A 200 -16.45 -13.04 2.30
C GLU A 200 -15.80 -14.02 3.28
N ARG A 201 -15.01 -14.97 2.76
CA ARG A 201 -14.18 -15.86 3.59
C ARG A 201 -13.00 -15.14 4.24
N PHE A 202 -12.59 -14.00 3.70
CA PHE A 202 -11.43 -13.23 4.17
C PHE A 202 -11.81 -12.13 5.14
N GLN A 203 -10.85 -11.78 5.98
CA GLN A 203 -11.08 -10.97 7.17
C GLN A 203 -11.46 -9.52 6.84
N LEU A 204 -10.92 -8.96 5.76
CA LEU A 204 -11.18 -7.58 5.38
C LEU A 204 -12.26 -7.42 4.30
N TYR A 205 -12.92 -8.49 3.87
CA TYR A 205 -13.93 -8.40 2.81
C TYR A 205 -15.06 -7.44 3.17
N GLU A 206 -15.42 -7.39 4.45
CA GLU A 206 -16.44 -6.47 4.94
C GLU A 206 -16.08 -5.00 4.71
N VAL A 207 -14.81 -4.62 4.93
CA VAL A 207 -14.31 -3.27 4.63
C VAL A 207 -14.57 -2.94 3.17
N PHE A 208 -14.14 -3.84 2.27
CA PHE A 208 -14.34 -3.68 0.84
C PHE A 208 -15.82 -3.58 0.48
N ARG A 209 -16.66 -4.46 1.01
CA ARG A 209 -18.11 -4.48 0.76
C ARG A 209 -18.75 -3.15 1.15
N MET A 210 -18.46 -2.64 2.34
CA MET A 210 -19.04 -1.38 2.81
C MET A 210 -18.59 -0.19 1.97
N TYR A 211 -17.30 -0.09 1.63
CA TYR A 211 -16.82 0.99 0.74
C TYR A 211 -17.29 0.84 -0.71
N ARG A 212 -17.48 -0.38 -1.21
CA ARG A 212 -18.03 -0.63 -2.56
C ARG A 212 -19.49 -0.17 -2.65
N ASP A 213 -20.27 -0.41 -1.61
CA ASP A 213 -21.70 -0.10 -1.56
C ASP A 213 -21.96 1.34 -1.08
N PHE A 214 -20.92 2.07 -0.68
CA PHE A 214 -21.00 3.44 -0.19
C PHE A 214 -21.23 4.44 -1.33
N THR A 215 -22.28 5.27 -1.20
CA THR A 215 -22.66 6.30 -2.18
C THR A 215 -22.73 7.72 -1.58
N GLY A 216 -22.41 7.87 -0.29
CA GLY A 216 -22.43 9.14 0.42
C GLY A 216 -21.23 10.05 0.16
N SER A 217 -21.21 11.23 0.78
CA SER A 217 -20.08 12.16 0.72
C SER A 217 -18.98 11.81 1.73
N HIS A 218 -17.85 12.51 1.72
CA HIS A 218 -16.79 12.23 2.70
C HIS A 218 -17.26 12.36 4.15
N GLU A 219 -18.16 13.32 4.41
CA GLU A 219 -18.77 13.59 5.71
C GLU A 219 -19.64 12.42 6.19
N ASP A 220 -20.23 11.66 5.26
CA ASP A 220 -21.09 10.50 5.55
C ASP A 220 -20.31 9.24 5.92
N VAL A 221 -19.00 9.18 5.62
CA VAL A 221 -18.18 7.97 5.79
C VAL A 221 -18.22 7.47 7.23
N TYR A 222 -18.21 8.37 8.21
CA TYR A 222 -18.22 7.97 9.60
C TYR A 222 -19.49 7.20 9.97
N GLU A 223 -20.65 7.81 9.74
CA GLU A 223 -21.94 7.23 10.14
C GLU A 223 -22.34 6.04 9.26
N GLN A 224 -22.07 6.10 7.96
CA GLN A 224 -22.57 5.11 6.99
C GLN A 224 -21.59 3.95 6.73
N VAL A 225 -20.29 4.13 7.01
CA VAL A 225 -19.27 3.08 6.81
C VAL A 225 -18.61 2.70 8.14
N MET A 226 -18.05 3.66 8.86
CA MET A 226 -17.22 3.37 10.02
C MET A 226 -18.02 2.80 11.20
N VAL A 227 -19.19 3.37 11.51
CA VAL A 227 -20.06 2.88 12.59
C VAL A 227 -20.56 1.45 12.31
N PRO A 228 -21.09 1.11 11.11
CA PRO A 228 -21.44 -0.26 10.76
C PRO A 228 -20.24 -1.23 10.82
N LEU A 229 -19.07 -0.82 10.30
CA LEU A 229 -17.88 -1.67 10.26
C LEU A 229 -17.37 -2.00 11.66
N ARG A 230 -17.40 -1.02 12.57
CA ARG A 230 -17.10 -1.22 13.97
C ARG A 230 -18.02 -2.27 14.60
N ARG A 231 -19.34 -2.13 14.43
CA ARG A 231 -20.32 -3.09 14.95
C ARG A 231 -20.10 -4.50 14.40
N TYR A 232 -19.71 -4.61 13.13
CA TYR A 232 -19.35 -5.88 12.52
C TYR A 232 -18.15 -6.52 13.23
N TYR A 233 -17.09 -5.76 13.50
CA TYR A 233 -15.91 -6.27 14.20
C TYR A 233 -16.08 -6.50 15.71
N GLU A 234 -17.08 -5.87 16.33
CA GLU A 234 -17.49 -6.18 17.71
C GLU A 234 -18.29 -7.50 17.82
N ASN A 235 -18.78 -8.06 16.71
CA ASN A 235 -19.57 -9.29 16.72
C ASN A 235 -18.71 -10.51 17.13
N PRO A 236 -19.13 -11.30 18.14
CA PRO A 236 -18.43 -12.51 18.59
C PRO A 236 -18.12 -13.53 17.49
N ARG A 237 -18.91 -13.57 16.40
CA ARG A 237 -18.69 -14.47 15.26
C ARG A 237 -17.54 -14.01 14.34
N ALA A 238 -17.17 -12.74 14.40
CA ALA A 238 -16.01 -12.17 13.71
C ALA A 238 -14.77 -12.08 14.63
N ASN A 239 -14.85 -12.62 15.85
CA ASN A 239 -13.97 -12.22 16.95
C ASN A 239 -12.69 -13.07 17.03
N SER A 240 -11.74 -12.81 16.14
CA SER A 240 -10.34 -13.19 16.37
C SER A 240 -9.63 -12.11 17.19
N ARG A 241 -8.57 -12.47 17.92
CA ARG A 241 -7.72 -11.51 18.64
C ARG A 241 -7.19 -10.40 17.72
N CYS A 242 -6.95 -10.73 16.45
CA CYS A 242 -6.61 -9.76 15.44
C CYS A 242 -7.70 -8.70 15.24
N PHE A 243 -8.97 -9.11 15.09
CA PHE A 243 -10.06 -8.17 14.86
C PHE A 243 -10.30 -7.22 16.03
N GLY A 244 -10.11 -7.69 17.28
CA GLY A 244 -10.11 -6.80 18.43
C GLY A 244 -9.04 -5.70 18.31
N SER A 245 -7.84 -6.05 17.84
CA SER A 245 -6.76 -5.10 17.62
C SER A 245 -7.01 -4.18 16.43
N LEU A 246 -7.53 -4.73 15.32
CA LEU A 246 -7.89 -3.97 14.13
C LEU A 246 -9.00 -2.97 14.45
N ASN A 247 -10.07 -3.38 15.14
CA ASN A 247 -11.17 -2.53 15.57
C ASN A 247 -10.63 -1.38 16.46
N ARG A 248 -9.83 -1.71 17.48
CA ARG A 248 -9.26 -0.69 18.37
C ARG A 248 -8.42 0.36 17.62
N LEU A 249 -7.62 -0.05 16.64
CA LEU A 249 -6.69 0.86 15.96
C LEU A 249 -7.28 1.54 14.72
N LEU A 250 -8.18 0.89 13.98
CA LEU A 250 -8.82 1.47 12.79
C LEU A 250 -9.78 2.60 13.16
N PHE A 251 -10.44 2.50 14.31
CA PHE A 251 -11.40 3.51 14.76
C PHE A 251 -10.81 4.50 15.76
N LYS A 252 -9.50 4.48 16.00
CA LYS A 252 -8.86 5.25 17.08
C LYS A 252 -9.06 6.77 16.92
N SER A 253 -8.80 7.31 15.74
CA SER A 253 -9.06 8.73 15.40
C SER A 253 -10.50 9.14 15.70
N TYR A 254 -11.45 8.24 15.51
CA TYR A 254 -12.87 8.53 15.69
C TYR A 254 -13.31 8.48 17.15
N TYR A 255 -12.67 7.67 18.00
CA TYR A 255 -12.95 7.67 19.44
C TYR A 255 -12.50 8.95 20.14
N GLU A 256 -11.41 9.56 19.67
CA GLU A 256 -10.82 10.74 20.30
C GLU A 256 -11.44 12.06 19.79
N ASN A 257 -11.92 12.10 18.55
CA ASN A 257 -12.50 13.31 17.96
C ASN A 257 -14.03 13.48 18.16
N PHE A 258 -14.74 12.44 18.61
CA PHE A 258 -16.20 12.45 18.81
C PHE A 258 -16.62 12.18 20.27
N ARG A 259 -15.74 12.50 21.22
CA ARG A 259 -16.06 12.58 22.66
C ARG A 259 -16.21 14.01 23.13
#